data_AF-A0A0F9R3F7-F1
#
_entry.id   AF-A0A0F9R3F7-F1
#
_cell.length_a   1.000
_cell.length_b   1.000
_cell.length_c   1.000
_cell.angle_alpha   90.00
_cell.angle_beta   90.00
_cell.angle_gamma   90.00
#
_symmetry.space_group_name_H-M   'P 1'
#
loop_
_entity.id
_entity.type
_entity.pdbx_description
1 polymer ?
#
loop_
_entity_poly.entity_id
_entity_poly.type
_entity_poly.pdbx_seq_one_letter_code
_entity_poly.pdbx_strand_id
1 'polypeptide(L)'
;MKVLVCGDRNWTGWAAIHRELERLPPGTTIIHGAAYGADFIAGITGVRLGFTVKAVPAEWDTFGKAAGPIRNRWMLKMEPDLVLAFHNDIRRSKGTANMVAIARKEGIEVKLFED
;
A
#
# COMPACT_ATOMS: atom_id res chain seq x y z
N MET A 1 -4.05 -5.94 -13.99
CA MET A 1 -3.30 -4.89 -13.29
C MET A 1 -3.22 -5.22 -11.81
N LYS A 2 -2.05 -5.03 -11.19
CA LYS A 2 -1.81 -5.17 -9.76
C LYS A 2 -1.40 -3.80 -9.21
N VAL A 3 -2.10 -3.31 -8.20
CA VAL A 3 -1.81 -2.03 -7.57
C VAL A 3 -1.49 -2.27 -6.11
N LEU A 4 -0.31 -1.85 -5.67
CA LEU A 4 0.08 -1.88 -4.27
C LEU A 4 -0.33 -0.58 -3.61
N VAL A 5 -1.09 -0.66 -2.52
CA VAL A 5 -1.45 0.49 -1.69
C VAL A 5 -0.72 0.38 -0.35
N CYS A 6 -0.08 1.47 0.05
CA CYS A 6 0.55 1.59 1.35
C CYS A 6 0.40 3.02 1.90
N GLY A 7 0.59 3.20 3.21
CA GLY A 7 0.54 4.55 3.75
C GLY A 7 0.66 4.65 5.26
N ASP A 8 0.33 5.85 5.76
CA ASP A 8 0.34 6.15 7.19
C ASP A 8 -0.65 5.24 7.95
N ARG A 9 -0.21 4.77 9.12
CA ARG A 9 -1.05 3.99 10.04
C ARG A 9 -2.15 4.80 10.69
N ASN A 10 -2.01 6.13 10.69
CA ASN A 10 -3.01 7.07 11.18
C ASN A 10 -3.79 7.75 10.06
N TRP A 11 -3.64 7.31 8.81
CA TRP A 11 -4.38 7.89 7.69
C TRP A 11 -5.90 7.73 7.91
N THR A 12 -6.63 8.83 7.80
CA THR A 12 -8.11 8.86 7.92
C THR A 12 -8.81 9.34 6.64
N GLY A 13 -8.06 9.77 5.62
CA GLY A 13 -8.58 10.30 4.35
C GLY A 13 -9.18 9.22 3.46
N TRP A 14 -10.39 8.75 3.79
CA TRP A 14 -11.12 7.74 3.01
C TRP A 14 -11.37 8.19 1.56
N ALA A 15 -11.74 9.47 1.38
CA ALA A 15 -12.07 10.03 0.08
C ALA A 15 -10.89 10.00 -0.89
N ALA A 16 -9.67 10.29 -0.41
CA ALA A 16 -8.47 10.23 -1.22
C ALA A 16 -8.21 8.82 -1.76
N ILE A 17 -8.30 7.80 -0.90
CA ILE A 17 -8.10 6.40 -1.31
C ILE A 17 -9.22 5.96 -2.26
N HIS A 18 -10.48 6.26 -1.95
CA HIS A 18 -11.61 5.92 -2.81
C HIS A 18 -11.46 6.49 -4.22
N ARG A 19 -11.15 7.80 -4.32
CA ARG A 19 -11.00 8.49 -5.59
C ARG A 19 -9.93 7.84 -6.48
N GLU A 20 -8.80 7.44 -5.90
CA GLU A 20 -7.73 6.83 -6.70
C GLU A 20 -8.03 5.38 -7.06
N LEU A 21 -8.71 4.62 -6.18
CA LEU A 21 -9.10 3.25 -6.49
C LEU A 21 -10.22 3.17 -7.54
N GLU A 22 -11.18 4.10 -7.51
CA GLU A 22 -12.30 4.16 -8.48
C GLU A 22 -11.83 4.41 -9.92
N ARG A 23 -10.67 5.02 -10.10
CA ARG A 23 -10.05 5.26 -11.41
C ARG A 23 -9.35 4.03 -12.00
N LEU A 24 -9.18 2.97 -11.21
CA LEU A 24 -8.48 1.77 -11.66
C LEU A 24 -9.40 0.91 -12.55
N PRO A 25 -8.85 0.21 -13.55
CA PRO A 25 -9.65 -0.63 -14.42
C PRO A 25 -10.31 -1.78 -13.64
N PRO A 26 -11.50 -2.24 -14.06
CA PRO A 26 -12.13 -3.45 -13.50
C PRO A 26 -11.19 -4.66 -13.52
N GLY A 27 -11.32 -5.54 -12.52
CA GLY A 27 -10.46 -6.71 -12.38
C GLY A 27 -9.04 -6.42 -11.84
N THR A 28 -8.76 -5.18 -11.43
CA THR A 28 -7.52 -4.85 -10.72
C THR A 28 -7.39 -5.65 -9.41
N THR A 29 -6.17 -6.08 -9.09
CA THR A 29 -5.83 -6.64 -7.79
C THR A 29 -5.18 -5.58 -6.90
N ILE A 30 -5.75 -5.32 -5.73
CA ILE A 30 -5.20 -4.44 -4.70
C ILE A 30 -4.35 -5.26 -3.75
N ILE A 31 -3.09 -4.87 -3.58
CA ILE A 31 -2.15 -5.46 -2.64
C ILE A 31 -1.91 -4.43 -1.53
N HIS A 32 -2.08 -4.82 -0.28
CA HIS A 32 -1.75 -3.97 0.88
C HIS A 32 -1.22 -4.88 1.99
N GLY A 33 -0.68 -4.35 3.08
CA GLY A 33 -0.17 -5.23 4.13
C GLY A 33 -0.79 -5.07 5.50
N ALA A 34 -2.12 -4.95 5.47
CA ALA A 34 -2.98 -5.17 6.63
C ALA A 34 -2.63 -4.33 7.87
N ALA A 35 -1.95 -3.20 7.70
CA ALA A 35 -1.78 -2.23 8.76
C ALA A 35 -3.06 -1.40 8.95
N TYR A 36 -3.19 -0.77 10.12
CA TYR A 36 -4.19 0.29 10.32
C TYR A 36 -3.97 1.47 9.35
N GLY A 37 -4.94 2.37 9.28
CA GLY A 37 -4.87 3.55 8.43
C GLY A 37 -5.00 3.20 6.95
N ALA A 38 -4.06 3.65 6.12
CA ALA A 38 -4.18 3.59 4.67
C ALA A 38 -4.34 2.16 4.13
N ASP A 39 -3.55 1.20 4.62
CA ASP A 39 -3.64 -0.21 4.20
C ASP A 39 -5.03 -0.79 4.51
N PHE A 40 -5.59 -0.53 5.69
CA PHE A 40 -6.92 -0.98 6.08
C PHE A 40 -8.02 -0.36 5.20
N ILE A 41 -7.96 0.96 5.02
CA ILE A 41 -8.92 1.70 4.20
C ILE A 41 -8.90 1.20 2.75
N ALA A 42 -7.70 0.97 2.19
CA ALA A 42 -7.54 0.43 0.85
C ALA A 42 -8.11 -0.97 0.70
N GLY A 43 -7.93 -1.84 1.70
CA GLY A 43 -8.51 -3.18 1.72
C GLY A 43 -10.04 -3.14 1.68
N ILE A 44 -10.67 -2.36 2.57
CA ILE A 44 -12.13 -2.22 2.60
C ILE A 44 -12.67 -1.59 1.32
N THR A 45 -12.04 -0.53 0.85
CA THR A 45 -12.46 0.20 -0.35
C THR A 45 -12.32 -0.67 -1.59
N GLY A 46 -11.23 -1.44 -1.70
CA GLY A 46 -11.02 -2.36 -2.81
C GLY A 46 -12.10 -3.44 -2.89
N VAL A 47 -12.49 -4.04 -1.76
CA VAL A 47 -13.59 -5.01 -1.71
C VAL A 47 -14.91 -4.36 -2.17
N ARG A 48 -15.22 -3.15 -1.67
CA ARG A 48 -16.45 -2.43 -2.02
C ARG A 48 -16.55 -2.09 -3.51
N LEU A 49 -15.41 -1.77 -4.14
CA LEU A 49 -15.33 -1.49 -5.58
C LEU A 49 -15.25 -2.76 -6.45
N GLY A 50 -15.30 -3.95 -5.85
CA GLY A 50 -15.28 -5.22 -6.57
C GLY A 50 -13.90 -5.68 -7.05
N PHE A 51 -12.82 -5.13 -6.48
CA PHE A 51 -11.46 -5.58 -6.79
C PHE A 51 -11.09 -6.86 -6.04
N THR A 52 -10.13 -7.60 -6.59
CA THR A 52 -9.47 -8.66 -5.81
C THR A 52 -8.55 -7.99 -4.79
N VAL A 53 -8.66 -8.35 -3.51
CA VAL A 53 -7.82 -7.77 -2.46
C VAL A 53 -6.89 -8.84 -1.87
N LYS A 54 -5.59 -8.54 -1.81
CA LYS A 54 -4.56 -9.36 -1.20
C LYS A 54 -3.90 -8.62 -0.05
N ALA A 55 -4.20 -9.07 1.16
CA ALA A 55 -3.60 -8.56 2.39
C ALA A 55 -2.32 -9.35 2.73
N VAL A 56 -1.24 -8.64 3.05
CA VAL A 56 0.06 -9.22 3.42
C VAL A 56 0.48 -8.71 4.81
N PRO A 57 -0.02 -9.29 5.91
CA PRO A 57 0.33 -8.83 7.25
C PRO A 57 1.83 -8.99 7.55
N ALA A 58 2.36 -8.11 8.38
CA ALA A 58 3.73 -8.23 8.86
C ALA A 58 3.81 -9.20 10.05
N GLU A 59 4.72 -10.16 10.00
CA GLU A 59 4.96 -11.14 11.07
C GLU A 59 5.85 -10.56 12.17
N TRP A 60 5.27 -9.73 13.03
CA TRP A 60 6.00 -9.05 14.11
C TRP A 60 6.57 -10.01 15.14
N ASP A 61 5.86 -11.09 15.47
CA ASP A 61 6.32 -12.07 16.47
C ASP A 61 7.54 -12.86 15.97
N THR A 62 7.63 -13.09 14.66
CA THR A 62 8.74 -13.81 14.02
C THR A 62 9.96 -12.92 13.81
N PHE A 63 9.78 -11.74 13.21
CA PHE A 63 10.89 -10.92 12.71
C PHE A 63 11.10 -9.59 13.47
N GLY A 64 10.29 -9.32 14.50
CA GLY A 64 10.35 -8.10 15.28
C GLY A 64 10.34 -6.85 14.39
N LYS A 65 11.28 -5.92 14.61
CA LYS A 65 11.37 -4.66 13.85
C LYS A 65 11.59 -4.87 12.34
N ALA A 66 12.14 -6.00 11.92
CA ALA A 66 12.38 -6.30 10.51
C ALA A 66 11.11 -6.77 9.77
N ALA A 67 10.04 -7.14 10.48
CA ALA A 67 8.81 -7.65 9.90
C ALA A 67 8.20 -6.71 8.85
N GLY A 68 8.19 -5.40 9.13
CA GLY A 68 7.69 -4.38 8.21
C GLY A 68 8.45 -4.36 6.87
N PRO A 69 9.77 -4.11 6.85
CA PRO A 69 10.57 -4.15 5.63
C PRO A 69 10.55 -5.50 4.90
N ILE A 70 10.51 -6.63 5.62
CA ILE A 70 10.40 -7.96 5.02
C ILE A 70 9.07 -8.10 4.28
N ARG A 71 7.96 -7.77 4.95
CA ARG A 71 6.62 -7.72 4.36
C ARG A 71 6.57 -6.81 3.13
N ASN A 72 7.19 -5.63 3.19
CA ASN A 72 7.26 -4.71 2.05
C ASN A 72 7.89 -5.38 0.82
N ARG A 73 9.01 -6.10 1.00
CA ARG A 73 9.64 -6.87 -0.08
C ARG A 73 8.75 -8.00 -0.60
N TRP A 74 8.01 -8.67 0.28
CA TRP A 74 7.05 -9.69 -0.15
C TRP A 74 5.92 -9.12 -1.00
N MET A 75 5.38 -7.95 -0.64
CA MET A 75 4.38 -7.28 -1.47
C MET A 75 4.95 -6.87 -2.84
N LEU A 76 6.22 -6.41 -2.92
CA LEU A 76 6.87 -6.13 -4.20
C LEU A 76 7.11 -7.37 -5.06
N LYS A 77 7.46 -8.52 -4.44
CA LYS A 77 7.60 -9.80 -5.15
C LYS A 77 6.31 -10.29 -5.80
N MET A 78 5.17 -9.70 -5.47
CA MET A 78 3.91 -9.94 -6.16
C MET A 78 3.81 -9.18 -7.50
N GLU A 79 4.85 -8.42 -7.85
CA GLU A 79 5.04 -7.65 -9.08
C GLU A 79 3.86 -6.69 -9.33
N PRO A 80 3.70 -5.66 -8.49
CA PRO A 80 2.72 -4.60 -8.75
C PRO A 80 3.16 -3.74 -9.94
N ASP A 81 2.18 -3.33 -10.75
CA ASP A 81 2.39 -2.43 -11.89
C ASP A 81 2.50 -0.96 -11.42
N LEU A 82 1.89 -0.65 -10.27
CA LEU A 82 1.78 0.70 -9.71
C LEU A 82 1.75 0.66 -8.17
N VAL A 83 2.40 1.62 -7.53
CA VAL A 83 2.30 1.87 -6.09
C VAL A 83 1.56 3.19 -5.82
N LEU A 84 0.52 3.13 -5.00
CA LEU A 84 -0.16 4.30 -4.44
C LEU A 84 0.23 4.43 -2.96
N ALA A 85 0.93 5.51 -2.62
CA ALA A 85 1.45 5.75 -1.28
C ALA A 85 0.78 6.97 -0.64
N PHE A 86 0.01 6.75 0.42
CA PHE A 86 -0.78 7.78 1.11
C PHE A 86 -0.10 8.20 2.41
N HIS A 87 0.55 9.36 2.45
CA HIS A 87 1.27 9.82 3.63
C HIS A 87 1.58 11.32 3.57
N ASN A 88 1.10 12.11 4.56
CA ASN A 88 1.22 13.58 4.57
C ASN A 88 2.65 14.12 4.70
N ASP A 89 3.55 13.39 5.36
CA ASP A 89 4.98 13.75 5.37
C ASP A 89 5.85 12.50 5.21
N ILE A 90 6.12 12.11 3.96
CA ILE A 90 6.87 10.88 3.65
C ILE A 90 8.28 10.87 4.28
N ARG A 91 8.87 12.04 4.56
CA ARG A 91 10.21 12.15 5.18
C ARG A 91 10.22 11.64 6.62
N ARG A 92 9.07 11.67 7.29
CA ARG A 92 8.89 11.16 8.66
C ARG A 92 8.41 9.71 8.68
N SER A 93 8.02 9.17 7.53
CA SER A 93 7.63 7.77 7.41
C SER A 93 8.84 6.84 7.45
N LYS A 94 8.83 5.83 8.31
CA LYS A 94 9.77 4.69 8.20
C LYS A 94 9.28 3.63 7.21
N GLY A 95 8.00 3.23 7.31
CA GLY A 95 7.42 2.13 6.54
C GLY A 95 7.12 2.46 5.08
N THR A 96 6.34 3.53 4.85
CA THR A 96 5.95 3.98 3.51
C THR A 96 7.15 4.47 2.71
N ALA A 97 8.04 5.28 3.30
CA ALA A 97 9.28 5.71 2.65
C ALA A 97 10.17 4.52 2.25
N ASN A 98 10.24 3.47 3.08
CA ASN A 98 10.94 2.24 2.71
C ASN A 98 10.31 1.61 1.45
N MET A 99 8.98 1.45 1.41
CA MET A 99 8.27 0.91 0.23
C MET A 99 8.53 1.75 -1.02
N VAL A 100 8.38 3.07 -0.94
CA VAL A 100 8.60 4.00 -2.06
C VAL A 100 10.02 3.87 -2.60
N ALA A 101 11.02 3.79 -1.72
CA ALA A 101 12.41 3.65 -2.12
C ALA A 101 12.69 2.33 -2.86
N ILE A 102 12.17 1.21 -2.35
CA ILE A 102 12.39 -0.10 -3.00
C ILE A 102 11.61 -0.23 -4.31
N ALA A 103 10.38 0.30 -4.40
CA ALA A 103 9.58 0.26 -5.61
C ALA A 103 10.23 1.07 -6.74
N ARG A 104 10.71 2.29 -6.44
CA ARG A 104 11.43 3.12 -7.42
C ARG A 104 12.72 2.46 -7.89
N LYS A 105 13.44 1.79 -7.00
CA LYS A 105 14.67 1.05 -7.36
C LYS A 105 14.38 -0.09 -8.35
N GLU A 106 13.21 -0.69 -8.27
CA GLU A 106 12.75 -1.73 -9.20
C GLU A 106 12.07 -1.16 -10.47
N GLY A 107 12.06 0.17 -10.63
CA GLY A 107 11.47 0.83 -11.80
C GLY A 107 9.94 0.89 -11.81
N ILE A 108 9.30 0.58 -10.68
CA ILE A 108 7.84 0.59 -10.56
C ILE A 108 7.37 2.04 -10.34
N GLU A 109 6.30 2.44 -11.04
CA GLU A 109 5.70 3.76 -10.87
C GLU A 109 5.16 3.93 -9.45
N VAL A 110 5.45 5.07 -8.82
CA VAL A 110 4.96 5.41 -7.48
C VAL A 110 4.27 6.77 -7.49
N LYS A 111 3.01 6.80 -7.06
CA LYS A 111 2.24 8.03 -6.84
C LYS A 111 2.10 8.29 -5.34
N LEU A 112 2.49 9.48 -4.92
CA LEU A 112 2.39 9.94 -3.53
C LEU A 112 1.16 10.82 -3.39
N PHE A 113 0.40 10.62 -2.32
CA PHE A 113 -0.78 11.39 -1.98
C PHE A 113 -0.66 11.92 -0.56
N GLU A 114 -1.03 13.18 -0.42
CA GLU A 114 -1.11 13.92 0.83
C GLU A 114 -2.56 14.40 0.96
N ASP A 115 -3.04 14.53 2.20
CA ASP A 115 -4.35 15.06 2.58
C ASP A 115 -4.18 16.34 3.39
#